data_AF-A0A8C2EXW9-F1
#
_entry.id   AF-A0A8C2EXW9-F1
#
_cell.length_a   1.000
_cell.length_b   1.000
_cell.length_c   1.000
_cell.angle_alpha   90.00
_cell.angle_beta   90.00
_cell.angle_gamma   90.00
#
_symmetry.space_group_name_H-M   'P 1'
#
loop_
_entity.id
_entity.type
_entity.pdbx_description
1 polymer ?
#
loop_
_entity_poly.entity_id
_entity_poly.type
_entity_poly.pdbx_seq_one_letter_code
_entity_poly.pdbx_strand_id
1 'polypeptide(L)'
;TMDSLFSSLDQLNTVDFPAAGILSKASCDLYRIILIKEQKTWTEAQSYCREKYKDLATVQSDEDRAKLKEAANAVNFKSVAWIGFYRVFWHWSYQNTPISYVMWGSGDPNIPDTDEACVVVQTSGWRDRLKKQTNIQFIKFILTELIHTTKK
;
A
#
# COMPACT_ATOMS: atom_id res chain seq x y z
N THR A 1 40.72 -8.34 -24.57
CA THR A 1 40.88 -9.79 -24.46
C THR A 1 41.04 -10.12 -23.00
N MET A 2 40.24 -11.08 -22.51
CA MET A 2 40.57 -11.81 -21.27
C MET A 2 42.01 -12.29 -21.40
N ASP A 3 42.89 -11.95 -20.44
CA ASP A 3 44.11 -12.72 -20.09
C ASP A 3 45.14 -11.90 -19.26
N SER A 4 44.74 -11.12 -18.24
CA SER A 4 45.78 -10.61 -17.31
C SER A 4 45.38 -10.23 -15.87
N LEU A 5 44.26 -10.75 -15.33
CA LEU A 5 43.96 -10.59 -13.89
C LEU A 5 43.77 -11.92 -13.13
N PHE A 6 43.95 -13.07 -13.78
CA PHE A 6 44.09 -14.35 -13.10
C PHE A 6 45.57 -14.65 -12.84
N SER A 7 46.13 -13.99 -11.83
CA SER A 7 47.42 -14.38 -11.25
C SER A 7 47.43 -14.05 -9.76
N SER A 8 46.69 -14.84 -8.98
CA SER A 8 47.10 -15.28 -7.62
C SER A 8 46.07 -16.23 -6.95
N LEU A 9 45.25 -16.96 -7.72
CA LEU A 9 44.49 -18.09 -7.18
C LEU A 9 45.36 -19.35 -7.25
N ASP A 10 46.35 -19.40 -6.37
CA ASP A 10 47.00 -20.62 -5.92
C ASP A 10 47.71 -20.26 -4.63
N GLN A 11 46.98 -20.33 -3.51
CA GLN A 11 47.42 -20.88 -2.21
C GLN A 11 46.16 -21.24 -1.44
N LEU A 12 45.45 -22.25 -1.93
CA LEU A 12 44.44 -22.98 -1.16
C LEU A 12 45.15 -24.04 -0.31
N ASN A 13 44.68 -24.15 0.93
CA ASN A 13 44.89 -25.21 1.94
C ASN A 13 46.03 -24.94 2.92
N THR A 14 45.70 -24.57 4.16
CA THR A 14 45.26 -25.50 5.21
C THR A 14 44.78 -24.71 6.44
N VAL A 15 43.48 -24.74 6.75
CA VAL A 15 43.03 -24.58 8.14
C VAL A 15 41.81 -25.48 8.36
N ASP A 16 42.03 -26.58 9.08
CA ASP A 16 40.96 -27.42 9.62
C ASP A 16 40.08 -26.59 10.55
N PHE A 17 38.79 -26.50 10.25
CA PHE A 17 37.78 -25.98 11.16
C PHE A 17 36.84 -27.11 11.60
N PRO A 18 36.68 -27.35 12.91
CA PRO A 18 35.76 -28.36 13.41
C PRO A 18 34.31 -27.90 13.25
N ALA A 19 33.41 -28.88 13.28
CA ALA A 19 31.97 -28.76 13.11
C ALA A 19 31.33 -27.52 13.77
N ALA A 20 30.80 -26.62 12.93
CA ALA A 20 29.52 -25.89 13.07
C ALA A 20 29.54 -24.65 12.17
N GLY A 21 28.65 -24.58 11.18
CA GLY A 21 28.34 -23.31 10.50
C GLY A 21 28.28 -23.41 8.98
N ILE A 22 27.17 -23.94 8.46
CA ILE A 22 26.71 -23.54 7.13
C ILE A 22 25.38 -22.83 7.35
N LEU A 23 25.43 -21.49 7.32
CA LEU A 23 24.33 -20.72 6.76
C LEU A 23 24.97 -19.77 5.74
N SER A 24 25.09 -20.26 4.51
CA SER A 24 25.28 -19.40 3.36
C SER A 24 24.17 -18.35 3.42
N LYS A 25 24.54 -17.08 3.59
CA LYS A 25 23.60 -15.97 3.53
C LYS A 25 23.14 -15.87 2.07
N ALA A 26 22.15 -16.67 1.70
CA ALA A 26 21.43 -16.51 0.45
C ALA A 26 20.75 -15.14 0.52
N SER A 27 21.39 -14.11 -0.05
CA SER A 27 20.70 -12.87 -0.39
C SER A 27 19.80 -13.17 -1.58
N CYS A 28 18.64 -13.74 -1.29
CA CYS A 28 17.57 -13.83 -2.28
C CYS A 28 16.96 -12.42 -2.36
N ASP A 29 17.15 -11.73 -3.48
CA ASP A 29 16.41 -10.51 -3.80
C ASP A 29 14.91 -10.86 -3.91
N LEU A 30 14.21 -10.88 -2.77
CA LEU A 30 12.83 -11.33 -2.69
C LEU A 30 11.84 -10.44 -3.48
N TYR A 31 12.24 -9.20 -3.80
CA TYR A 31 11.50 -8.23 -4.61
C TYR A 31 12.42 -7.08 -5.05
N ARG A 32 12.02 -6.36 -6.11
CA ARG A 32 12.70 -5.17 -6.64
C ARG A 32 11.74 -3.99 -6.74
N ILE A 33 12.25 -2.78 -6.53
CA ILE A 33 11.51 -1.52 -6.72
C ILE A 33 11.91 -0.95 -8.08
N ILE A 34 10.94 -0.59 -8.92
CA ILE A 34 11.17 -0.03 -10.26
C ILE A 34 10.53 1.36 -10.31
N LEU A 35 11.29 2.35 -10.80
CA LEU A 35 10.78 3.71 -11.00
C LEU A 35 10.26 3.89 -12.44
N ILE A 36 8.99 4.24 -12.57
CA ILE A 36 8.32 4.51 -13.85
C ILE A 36 8.23 6.02 -14.07
N LYS A 37 8.61 6.50 -15.26
CA LYS A 37 8.67 7.95 -15.59
C LYS A 37 7.36 8.53 -16.18
N GLU A 38 6.33 7.70 -16.35
CA GLU A 38 5.02 8.16 -16.82
C GLU A 38 4.31 9.02 -15.76
N GLN A 39 3.76 10.17 -16.18
CA GLN A 39 3.01 11.05 -15.30
C GLN A 39 1.56 10.61 -15.23
N LYS A 40 1.07 10.33 -14.01
CA LYS A 40 -0.30 9.85 -13.74
C LYS A 40 -0.79 10.40 -12.40
N THR A 41 -2.11 10.51 -12.24
CA THR A 41 -2.70 10.67 -10.90
C THR A 41 -2.39 9.43 -10.05
N TRP A 42 -2.50 9.52 -8.72
CA TRP A 42 -2.20 8.39 -7.84
C TRP A 42 -3.04 7.15 -8.19
N THR A 43 -4.34 7.33 -8.45
CA THR A 43 -5.28 6.24 -8.79
C THR A 43 -4.95 5.59 -10.13
N GLU A 44 -4.57 6.38 -11.13
CA GLU A 44 -4.13 5.86 -12.43
C GLU A 44 -2.79 5.12 -12.30
N ALA A 45 -1.85 5.64 -11.50
CA ALA A 45 -0.57 4.97 -11.22
C ALA A 45 -0.77 3.63 -10.50
N GLN A 46 -1.67 3.58 -9.51
CA GLN A 46 -2.02 2.35 -8.82
C GLN A 46 -2.64 1.31 -9.77
N SER A 47 -3.63 1.73 -10.55
CA SER A 47 -4.29 0.87 -11.53
C SER A 47 -3.28 0.31 -12.54
N TYR A 48 -2.42 1.17 -13.06
CA TYR A 48 -1.33 0.78 -13.96
C TYR A 48 -0.40 -0.27 -13.35
N CYS A 49 0.00 -0.07 -12.09
CA CYS A 49 0.87 -1.01 -11.38
C CYS A 49 0.18 -2.35 -11.09
N ARG A 50 -1.13 -2.37 -10.82
CA ARG A 50 -1.88 -3.61 -10.62
C ARG A 50 -2.17 -4.38 -11.91
N GLU A 51 -2.30 -3.65 -13.02
CA GLU A 51 -2.51 -4.25 -14.33
C GLU A 51 -1.22 -4.89 -14.88
N LYS A 52 -0.08 -4.21 -14.74
CA LYS A 52 1.19 -4.64 -15.35
C LYS A 52 2.19 -5.28 -14.39
N TYR A 53 2.03 -5.04 -13.09
CA TYR A 53 2.96 -5.46 -12.04
C TYR A 53 2.16 -5.99 -10.83
N LYS A 54 2.55 -5.61 -9.60
CA LYS A 54 1.85 -6.00 -8.37
C LYS A 54 0.99 -4.86 -7.81
N ASP A 55 1.64 -3.77 -7.40
CA ASP A 55 1.01 -2.53 -6.90
C ASP A 55 2.09 -1.43 -6.87
N LEU A 56 1.74 -0.22 -6.44
CA LEU A 56 2.71 0.81 -6.07
C LEU A 56 3.61 0.33 -4.92
N ALA A 57 4.85 0.84 -4.90
CA ALA A 57 5.87 0.39 -3.95
C ALA A 57 5.47 0.65 -2.49
N THR A 58 5.62 -0.36 -1.65
CA THR A 58 5.50 -0.26 -0.18
C THR A 58 6.90 -0.11 0.41
N VAL A 59 7.08 0.83 1.34
CA VAL A 59 8.36 1.11 2.00
C VAL A 59 8.15 0.99 3.50
N GLN A 60 8.68 -0.07 4.12
CA GLN A 60 8.48 -0.40 5.54
C GLN A 60 9.79 -0.64 6.30
N SER A 61 10.94 -0.56 5.62
CA SER A 61 12.25 -0.83 6.20
C SER A 61 13.36 0.05 5.59
N ASP A 62 14.52 0.07 6.25
CA ASP A 62 15.73 0.71 5.73
C ASP A 62 16.23 0.04 4.44
N GLU A 63 15.98 -1.27 4.30
CA GLU A 63 16.28 -2.02 3.08
C GLU A 63 15.39 -1.55 1.91
N ASP A 64 14.09 -1.34 2.14
CA ASP A 64 13.19 -0.75 1.14
C ASP A 64 13.66 0.64 0.71
N ARG A 65 14.08 1.46 1.67
CA ARG A 65 14.60 2.80 1.40
C ARG A 65 15.87 2.75 0.53
N ALA A 66 16.75 1.79 0.78
CA ALA A 66 17.95 1.56 -0.03
C ALA A 66 17.59 1.16 -1.47
N LYS A 67 16.67 0.18 -1.64
CA LYS A 67 16.18 -0.26 -2.96
C LYS A 67 15.50 0.88 -3.74
N LEU A 68 14.74 1.75 -3.05
CA LEU A 68 14.11 2.91 -3.67
C LEU A 68 15.15 3.92 -4.16
N LYS A 69 16.20 4.17 -3.37
CA LYS A 69 17.32 5.04 -3.77
C LYS A 69 18.08 4.46 -4.97
N GLU A 70 18.31 3.16 -4.99
CA GLU A 70 18.93 2.48 -6.13
C GLU A 70 18.09 2.64 -7.40
N ALA A 71 16.78 2.40 -7.32
CA ALA A 71 15.85 2.59 -8.45
C ALA A 71 15.84 4.03 -8.98
N ALA A 72 15.88 5.02 -8.08
CA ALA A 72 15.95 6.43 -8.45
C ALA A 72 17.28 6.79 -9.14
N ASN A 73 18.40 6.30 -8.60
CA ASN A 73 19.73 6.54 -9.15
C ASN A 73 19.90 5.90 -10.54
N ALA A 74 19.40 4.67 -10.73
CA ALA A 74 19.50 3.92 -11.97
C ALA A 74 18.93 4.67 -13.18
N VAL A 75 17.97 5.58 -12.95
CA VAL A 75 17.33 6.35 -14.01
C VAL A 75 17.56 7.87 -13.88
N ASN A 76 18.49 8.29 -13.01
CA ASN A 76 18.81 9.68 -12.68
C ASN A 76 17.54 10.50 -12.36
N PHE A 77 16.68 9.95 -11.50
CA PHE A 77 15.41 10.56 -11.14
C PHE A 77 15.62 11.78 -10.22
N LYS A 78 15.01 12.92 -10.58
CA LYS A 78 15.16 14.21 -9.87
C LYS A 78 13.83 14.90 -9.53
N SER A 79 12.72 14.17 -9.55
CA SER A 79 11.38 14.71 -9.31
C SER A 79 10.69 14.00 -8.14
N VAL A 80 9.36 14.05 -8.07
CA VAL A 80 8.54 13.36 -7.08
C VAL A 80 7.81 12.18 -7.73
N ALA A 81 7.65 11.08 -7.00
CA ALA A 81 6.98 9.88 -7.47
C ALA A 81 5.94 9.42 -6.44
N TRP A 82 4.83 8.86 -6.92
CA TRP A 82 3.85 8.20 -6.07
C TRP A 82 4.40 6.89 -5.50
N ILE A 83 4.06 6.61 -4.25
CA ILE A 83 4.28 5.30 -3.60
C ILE A 83 2.94 4.74 -3.15
N GLY A 84 2.93 3.46 -2.75
CA GLY A 84 1.74 2.75 -2.30
C GLY A 84 1.24 3.17 -0.91
N PHE A 85 1.78 4.26 -0.35
CA PHE A 85 1.33 4.82 0.92
C PHE A 85 0.23 5.84 0.66
N TYR A 86 -0.97 5.52 1.12
CA TYR A 86 -2.16 6.34 0.97
C TYR A 86 -2.96 6.33 2.28
N ARG A 87 -3.85 7.31 2.41
CA ARG A 87 -4.62 7.55 3.63
C ARG A 87 -6.08 7.26 3.36
N VAL A 88 -6.70 6.43 4.20
CA VAL A 88 -8.14 6.16 4.18
C VAL A 88 -8.70 6.50 5.54
N PHE A 89 -9.59 7.49 5.61
CA PHE A 89 -10.14 7.97 6.88
C PHE A 89 -11.55 7.46 7.15
N TRP A 90 -12.38 7.36 6.11
CA TRP A 90 -13.77 7.00 6.25
C TRP A 90 -13.97 5.50 6.09
N HIS A 91 -14.70 4.91 7.02
CA HIS A 91 -15.08 3.50 7.01
C HIS A 91 -16.59 3.37 7.21
N TRP A 92 -17.18 2.37 6.58
CA TRP A 92 -18.53 1.94 6.91
C TRP A 92 -18.55 1.22 8.25
N SER A 93 -19.54 1.51 9.09
CA SER A 93 -19.71 0.81 10.37
C SER A 93 -19.96 -0.70 10.19
N TYR A 94 -20.59 -1.09 9.08
CA TYR A 94 -20.77 -2.48 8.72
C TYR A 94 -19.44 -3.07 8.24
N GLN A 95 -18.94 -4.07 8.99
CA GLN A 95 -17.68 -4.78 8.74
C GLN A 95 -16.40 -3.92 8.77
N ASN A 96 -16.50 -2.65 9.20
CA ASN A 96 -15.36 -1.72 9.25
C ASN A 96 -14.60 -1.64 7.91
N THR A 97 -15.34 -1.52 6.81
CA THR A 97 -14.76 -1.51 5.46
C THR A 97 -14.43 -0.09 5.02
N PRO A 98 -13.30 0.14 4.34
CA PRO A 98 -12.94 1.47 3.83
C PRO A 98 -13.97 1.96 2.81
N ILE A 99 -14.18 3.28 2.71
CA ILE A 99 -15.04 3.84 1.68
C ILE A 99 -14.52 3.49 0.28
N SER A 100 -15.42 3.01 -0.58
CA SER A 100 -15.17 2.78 -2.01
C SER A 100 -16.01 3.68 -2.92
N TYR A 101 -17.07 4.27 -2.37
CA TYR A 101 -17.98 5.18 -3.05
C TYR A 101 -18.34 6.32 -2.11
N VAL A 102 -18.41 7.54 -2.66
CA VAL A 102 -18.77 8.73 -1.91
C VAL A 102 -19.46 9.75 -2.80
N MET A 103 -20.40 10.49 -2.22
CA MET A 103 -21.12 11.59 -2.87
C MET A 103 -21.14 12.79 -1.92
N TRP A 104 -19.99 13.38 -1.64
CA TRP A 104 -19.90 14.56 -0.77
C TRP A 104 -20.71 15.72 -1.33
N GLY A 105 -21.42 16.42 -0.45
CA GLY A 105 -21.99 17.72 -0.78
C GLY A 105 -20.90 18.79 -0.94
N SER A 106 -21.24 19.89 -1.61
CA SER A 106 -20.31 21.01 -1.79
C SER A 106 -19.83 21.54 -0.44
N GLY A 107 -18.50 21.55 -0.24
CA GLY A 107 -17.86 22.04 0.98
C GLY A 107 -17.70 21.02 2.11
N ASP A 108 -17.95 19.74 1.85
CA ASP A 108 -17.72 18.64 2.80
C ASP A 108 -16.71 17.61 2.21
N PRO A 109 -15.98 16.86 3.05
CA PRO A 109 -15.94 16.98 4.51
C PRO A 109 -15.20 18.27 4.94
N ASN A 110 -15.66 18.90 6.04
CA ASN A 110 -15.08 20.13 6.58
C ASN A 110 -14.69 20.05 8.06
N ILE A 111 -15.05 18.97 8.74
CA ILE A 111 -14.56 18.63 10.06
C ILE A 111 -13.17 18.01 9.87
N PRO A 112 -12.14 18.46 10.60
CA PRO A 112 -10.81 17.86 10.52
C PRO A 112 -10.89 16.34 10.73
N ASP A 113 -10.02 15.61 10.04
CA ASP A 113 -9.93 14.15 10.12
C ASP A 113 -9.63 13.70 11.55
N THR A 114 -10.71 13.50 12.31
CA THR A 114 -10.75 13.13 13.71
C THR A 114 -11.65 11.91 13.83
N ASP A 115 -11.43 11.13 14.86
CA ASP A 115 -12.35 10.06 15.24
C ASP A 115 -13.69 10.60 15.77
N GLU A 116 -13.88 11.92 15.88
CA GLU A 116 -15.17 12.52 16.26
C GLU A 116 -16.11 12.75 15.08
N ALA A 117 -15.65 12.63 13.83
CA ALA A 117 -16.46 12.91 12.65
C ALA A 117 -17.24 11.65 12.16
N CYS A 118 -18.49 11.86 11.74
CA CYS A 118 -19.43 10.88 11.20
C CYS A 118 -20.15 11.46 9.97
N VAL A 119 -20.82 10.62 9.18
CA VAL A 119 -21.47 11.05 7.94
C VAL A 119 -22.99 11.00 8.05
N VAL A 120 -23.67 12.04 7.54
CA VAL A 120 -25.11 12.07 7.30
C VAL A 120 -25.39 12.25 5.81
N VAL A 121 -26.52 11.70 5.35
CA VAL A 121 -26.98 11.86 3.96
C VAL A 121 -28.00 12.99 3.86
N GLN A 122 -27.85 13.85 2.84
CA GLN A 122 -28.83 14.86 2.43
C GLN A 122 -29.17 14.67 0.95
N THR A 123 -30.25 15.31 0.49
CA THR A 123 -30.68 15.22 -0.91
C THR A 123 -29.64 15.74 -1.91
N SER A 124 -28.77 16.66 -1.49
CA SER A 124 -27.72 17.27 -2.30
C SER A 124 -26.34 16.61 -2.13
N GLY A 125 -26.24 15.54 -1.36
CA GLY A 125 -24.98 14.86 -1.06
C GLY A 125 -24.79 14.58 0.43
N TRP A 126 -23.63 14.01 0.76
CA TRP A 126 -23.27 13.60 2.12
C TRP A 126 -22.56 14.75 2.85
N ARG A 127 -22.72 14.79 4.17
CA ARG A 127 -22.15 15.82 5.04
C ARG A 127 -21.49 15.18 6.24
N ASP A 128 -20.40 15.74 6.74
CA ASP A 128 -19.81 15.30 7.99
C ASP A 128 -20.40 16.04 9.20
N ARG A 129 -20.54 15.34 10.32
CA ARG A 129 -21.10 15.82 11.59
C ARG A 129 -20.35 15.21 12.76
N LEU A 130 -20.32 15.90 13.89
CA LEU A 130 -19.73 15.37 15.12
C LEU A 130 -20.60 14.22 15.66
N LYS A 131 -19.97 13.12 16.08
CA LYS A 131 -20.61 11.94 16.70
C LYS A 131 -21.56 12.27 17.84
N LYS A 132 -21.24 13.30 18.62
CA LYS A 132 -22.01 13.74 19.79
C LYS A 132 -23.28 14.52 19.44
N GLN A 133 -23.50 14.85 18.16
CA GLN A 133 -24.70 15.57 17.76
C GLN A 133 -25.94 14.69 17.92
N THR A 134 -26.96 15.23 18.59
CA THR A 134 -28.23 14.54 18.85
C THR A 134 -29.31 14.97 17.84
N ASN A 135 -30.50 14.36 17.92
CA ASN A 135 -31.67 14.69 17.09
C ASN A 135 -31.48 14.49 15.58
N ILE A 136 -30.64 13.52 15.17
CA ILE A 136 -30.46 13.12 13.77
C ILE A 136 -31.19 11.80 13.53
N GLN A 137 -32.02 11.74 12.48
CA GLN A 137 -32.69 10.50 12.05
C GLN A 137 -31.67 9.52 11.46
N PHE A 138 -31.87 8.21 11.66
CA PHE A 138 -30.97 7.18 11.15
C PHE A 138 -31.66 6.23 10.17
N ILE A 139 -30.88 5.71 9.23
CA ILE A 139 -31.31 4.70 8.26
C ILE A 139 -30.66 3.38 8.68
N LYS A 140 -31.44 2.30 8.76
CA LYS A 140 -30.93 0.96 9.09
C LYS A 140 -30.81 0.11 7.83
N PHE A 141 -29.77 -0.70 7.78
CA PHE A 141 -29.63 -1.78 6.81
C PHE A 141 -30.29 -3.06 7.35
N ILE A 142 -31.05 -3.77 6.53
CA ILE A 142 -31.65 -5.07 6.88
C ILE A 142 -31.04 -6.12 5.96
N LEU A 143 -30.34 -7.09 6.53
CA LEU A 143 -29.99 -8.31 5.80
C LEU A 143 -31.26 -9.13 5.66
N THR A 144 -31.72 -9.32 4.43
CA THR A 144 -32.71 -10.36 4.17
C THR A 144 -31.96 -11.68 4.25
N GLU A 145 -32.04 -12.37 5.38
CA GLU A 145 -31.61 -13.76 5.40
C GLU A 145 -32.41 -14.48 4.33
N LEU A 146 -31.71 -15.12 3.38
CA LEU A 146 -32.30 -16.06 2.45
C LEU A 146 -33.19 -16.98 3.28
N ILE A 147 -34.49 -16.96 3.00
CA ILE A 147 -35.47 -17.90 3.54
C ILE A 147 -34.92 -19.29 3.20
N HIS A 148 -34.16 -19.88 4.13
CA HIS A 148 -33.83 -21.28 4.06
C HIS A 148 -35.16 -21.99 4.26
N THR A 149 -35.63 -22.51 3.13
CA THR A 149 -36.63 -23.56 3.02
C THR A 149 -36.54 -24.54 4.20
N THR A 150 -37.38 -24.34 5.20
CA THR A 150 -37.94 -25.42 5.98
C THR A 150 -39.45 -25.34 5.85
N LYS A 151 -39.93 -25.69 4.65
CA LYS A 151 -41.17 -26.47 4.58
C LYS A 151 -40.86 -27.80 5.26
N LYS A 152 -41.46 -28.05 6.42
CA LYS A 152 -41.93 -29.38 6.78
C LYS A 152 -43.16 -29.25 7.66
#